data_AF-A0A7X5N4M2-F1
#
_entry.id   AF-A0A7X5N4M2-F1
#
_cell.length_a   1.000
_cell.length_b   1.000
_cell.length_c   1.000
_cell.angle_alpha   90.00
_cell.angle_beta   90.00
_cell.angle_gamma   90.00
#
_symmetry.space_group_name_H-M   'P 1'
#
loop_
_entity.id
_entity.type
_entity.pdbx_description
1 polymer ?
#
loop_
_entity_poly.entity_id
_entity_poly.type
_entity_poly.pdbx_seq_one_letter_code
_entity_poly.pdbx_strand_id
1 'polypeptide(L)'
;GWQLGVAPETIARALENFAGIGRRFNDLGEVTTSTGARVRVVDDYGHHPRELEAVFAAARGGWPDKRLVVAFQPHRYSRTRDQFDA
;
A
#
# COMPACT_ATOMS: atom_id res chain seq x y z
N GLY A 1 15.02 -18.03 -0.66
CA GLY A 1 15.67 -18.30 0.64
C GLY A 1 16.01 -19.77 0.79
N TRP A 2 14.99 -20.63 0.84
CA TRP A 2 15.17 -22.07 1.02
C TRP A 2 16.05 -22.74 -0.05
N GLN A 3 15.84 -22.43 -1.33
CA GLN A 3 16.68 -22.92 -2.45
C GLN A 3 18.15 -22.46 -2.38
N LEU A 4 18.46 -21.48 -1.52
CA LEU A 4 19.81 -20.96 -1.28
C LEU A 4 20.40 -21.47 0.04
N GLY A 5 19.75 -22.45 0.69
CA GLY A 5 20.19 -23.03 1.97
C GLY A 5 19.91 -22.16 3.19
N VAL A 6 19.07 -21.13 3.09
CA VAL A 6 18.69 -20.31 4.25
C VAL A 6 17.71 -21.08 5.14
N ALA A 7 18.03 -21.19 6.43
CA ALA A 7 17.20 -21.87 7.42
C ALA A 7 15.79 -21.25 7.52
N PRO A 8 14.71 -22.04 7.69
CA PRO A 8 13.33 -21.57 7.76
C PRO A 8 13.12 -20.51 8.84
N GLU A 9 13.74 -20.70 10.00
CA GLU A 9 13.60 -19.82 11.15
C GLU A 9 14.19 -18.44 10.84
N THR A 10 15.25 -18.39 10.04
CA THR A 10 15.83 -17.13 9.55
C THR A 10 14.89 -16.44 8.56
N ILE A 11 14.25 -17.20 7.66
CA ILE A 11 13.27 -16.65 6.71
C ILE A 11 12.06 -16.10 7.46
N ALA A 12 11.50 -16.87 8.40
CA ALA A 12 10.36 -16.48 9.21
C ALA A 12 10.65 -15.20 10.00
N ARG A 13 11.78 -15.14 10.72
CA ARG A 13 12.19 -13.93 11.45
C ARG A 13 12.37 -12.72 10.52
N ALA A 14 12.92 -12.91 9.33
CA ALA A 14 13.09 -11.81 8.38
C ALA A 14 11.75 -11.27 7.87
N LEU A 15 10.77 -12.15 7.61
CA LEU A 15 9.42 -11.76 7.19
C LEU A 15 8.64 -11.09 8.33
N GLU A 16 8.78 -11.59 9.56
CA GLU A 16 8.16 -10.99 10.75
C GLU A 16 8.67 -9.57 11.00
N ASN A 17 9.96 -9.33 10.79
CA ASN A 17 10.61 -8.03 11.02
C ASN A 17 10.70 -7.18 9.74
N PHE A 18 9.96 -7.52 8.69
CA PHE A 18 10.02 -6.79 7.44
C PHE A 18 9.44 -5.37 7.63
N ALA A 19 10.32 -4.37 7.58
CA ALA A 19 9.94 -2.97 7.78
C ALA A 19 9.21 -2.32 6.58
N GLY A 20 8.91 -3.09 5.54
CA GLY A 20 8.32 -2.59 4.32
C GLY A 20 9.35 -2.02 3.33
N ILE A 21 8.83 -1.51 2.23
CA ILE A 21 9.60 -0.80 1.21
C ILE A 21 8.94 0.56 1.02
N GLY A 22 9.75 1.61 0.95
CA GLY A 22 9.24 2.96 0.72
C GLY A 22 8.28 3.02 -0.47
N ARG A 23 7.13 3.66 -0.26
CA ARG A 23 6.05 3.83 -1.24
C ARG A 23 5.33 2.54 -1.69
N ARG A 24 5.44 1.43 -0.95
CA ARG A 24 4.69 0.17 -1.22
C ARG A 24 3.89 -0.15 0.03
N PHE A 25 2.61 0.24 0.02
CA PHE A 25 1.72 0.26 1.19
C PHE A 25 2.41 0.81 2.44
N ASN A 26 3.07 1.96 2.28
CA ASN A 26 3.94 2.54 3.29
C ASN A 26 3.11 3.35 4.29
N ASP A 27 2.93 2.83 5.51
CA ASP A 27 2.25 3.55 6.60
C ASP A 27 3.15 4.69 7.10
N LEU A 28 2.74 5.93 6.82
CA LEU A 28 3.43 7.14 7.26
C LEU A 28 3.00 7.59 8.66
N GLY A 29 2.09 6.84 9.30
CA GLY A 29 1.55 7.12 10.62
C GLY A 29 0.28 7.97 10.58
N GLU A 30 -0.03 8.59 11.72
CA GLU A 30 -1.22 9.43 11.88
C GLU A 30 -0.88 10.91 11.93
N VAL A 31 -1.71 11.71 11.27
CA VAL A 31 -1.65 13.17 11.30
C VAL A 31 -2.94 13.73 11.91
N THR A 32 -2.82 14.85 12.62
CA THR A 32 -3.98 15.61 13.11
C THR A 32 -4.28 16.72 12.11
N THR A 33 -5.50 16.72 11.58
CA THR A 33 -5.99 17.76 10.67
C THR A 33 -6.28 19.07 11.41
N SER A 34 -6.49 20.16 10.67
CA SER A 34 -6.87 21.47 11.25
C SER A 34 -8.20 21.45 12.03
N THR A 35 -9.07 20.47 11.76
CA THR A 35 -10.33 20.27 12.50
C THR A 35 -10.17 19.36 13.73
N GLY A 36 -8.95 18.92 14.03
CA GLY A 36 -8.65 18.01 15.15
C GLY A 36 -8.87 16.53 14.85
N ALA A 37 -9.31 16.16 13.64
CA ALA A 37 -9.48 14.76 13.26
C ALA A 37 -8.12 14.07 13.08
N ARG A 38 -7.97 12.84 13.59
CA ARG A 38 -6.80 11.98 13.37
C ARG A 38 -6.99 11.14 12.11
N VAL A 39 -6.01 11.17 11.21
CA VAL A 39 -6.05 10.46 9.93
C VAL A 39 -4.76 9.68 9.75
N ARG A 40 -4.88 8.37 9.47
CA ARG A 40 -3.72 7.56 9.06
C ARG A 40 -3.42 7.82 7.59
N VAL A 41 -2.14 8.02 7.28
CA VAL A 41 -1.66 8.31 5.93
C VAL A 41 -0.86 7.11 5.44
N VAL A 42 -1.24 6.58 4.29
CA VAL A 42 -0.52 5.50 3.61
C VAL A 42 -0.11 6.01 2.22
N ASP A 43 1.16 5.81 1.86
CA ASP A 43 1.70 6.14 0.54
C ASP A 43 1.95 4.88 -0.28
N ASP A 44 1.54 4.90 -1.56
CA ASP A 44 1.72 3.79 -2.49
C ASP A 44 2.08 4.28 -3.91
N TYR A 45 2.94 3.53 -4.59
CA TYR A 45 3.43 3.82 -5.94
C TYR A 45 2.56 3.23 -7.05
N GLY A 46 1.65 2.32 -6.70
CA GLY A 46 0.73 1.65 -7.59
C GLY A 46 -0.05 2.66 -8.41
N HIS A 47 -0.09 2.42 -9.71
CA HIS A 47 -0.73 3.30 -10.67
C HIS A 47 -1.42 2.54 -11.80
N HIS A 48 -1.19 1.23 -11.88
CA HIS A 48 -1.98 0.33 -12.69
C HIS A 48 -3.25 -0.10 -11.91
N PRO A 49 -4.43 -0.26 -12.55
CA PRO A 49 -5.67 -0.65 -11.88
C PRO A 49 -5.53 -1.84 -10.93
N ARG A 50 -4.93 -2.96 -11.39
CA ARG A 50 -4.64 -4.14 -10.54
C ARG A 50 -3.77 -3.85 -9.31
N GLU A 51 -2.82 -2.91 -9.39
CA GLU A 51 -2.00 -2.53 -8.23
C GLU A 51 -2.87 -1.77 -7.21
N LEU A 52 -3.73 -0.85 -7.70
CA LEU A 52 -4.66 -0.10 -6.87
C LEU A 52 -5.69 -1.01 -6.19
N GLU A 53 -6.20 -2.03 -6.89
CA GLU A 53 -7.11 -3.03 -6.31
C GLU A 53 -6.48 -3.73 -5.10
N ALA A 54 -5.21 -4.15 -5.21
CA ALA A 54 -4.49 -4.78 -4.11
C ALA A 54 -4.29 -3.83 -2.93
N VAL A 55 -3.98 -2.56 -3.19
CA VAL A 55 -3.85 -1.52 -2.16
C VAL A 55 -5.18 -1.29 -1.44
N PHE A 56 -6.28 -1.20 -2.18
CA PHE A 56 -7.61 -0.99 -1.58
C PHE A 56 -8.06 -2.21 -0.78
N ALA A 57 -7.82 -3.42 -1.28
CA ALA A 57 -8.09 -4.65 -0.54
C ALA A 57 -7.31 -4.70 0.78
N ALA A 58 -6.01 -4.37 0.76
CA ALA A 58 -5.19 -4.30 1.95
C ALA A 58 -5.68 -3.24 2.95
N ALA A 59 -6.02 -2.04 2.48
CA ALA A 59 -6.54 -0.96 3.34
C ALA A 59 -7.88 -1.34 3.99
N ARG A 60 -8.79 -1.98 3.23
CA ARG A 60 -10.08 -2.44 3.75
C ARG A 60 -9.95 -3.63 4.69
N GLY A 61 -9.01 -4.53 4.45
CA GLY A 61 -8.71 -5.65 5.34
C GLY A 61 -8.10 -5.21 6.67
N GLY A 62 -7.18 -4.24 6.64
CA GLY A 62 -6.52 -3.71 7.84
C GLY A 62 -7.38 -2.76 8.68
N TRP A 63 -8.25 -1.97 8.03
CA TRP A 63 -9.07 -0.96 8.68
C TRP A 63 -10.51 -0.95 8.14
N PRO A 64 -11.31 -2.00 8.42
CA PRO A 64 -12.64 -2.18 7.83
C PRO A 64 -13.61 -1.04 8.15
N ASP A 65 -13.56 -0.51 9.38
CA ASP A 65 -14.47 0.54 9.84
C ASP A 65 -13.99 1.97 9.54
N LYS A 66 -12.85 2.12 8.87
CA LYS A 66 -12.31 3.45 8.53
C LYS A 66 -12.78 3.88 7.14
N ARG A 67 -13.09 5.16 7.01
CA ARG A 67 -13.35 5.77 5.70
C ARG A 67 -12.05 5.81 4.90
N LEU A 68 -12.04 5.13 3.75
CA LEU A 68 -10.95 5.22 2.79
C LEU A 68 -11.09 6.49 1.96
N VAL A 69 -10.06 7.32 1.95
CA VAL A 69 -9.94 8.51 1.11
C VAL A 69 -8.70 8.35 0.25
N VAL A 70 -8.84 8.52 -1.06
CA VAL A 70 -7.76 8.30 -2.02
C VAL A 70 -7.42 9.61 -2.70
N ALA A 71 -6.17 10.06 -2.56
CA ALA A 71 -5.58 11.10 -3.39
C ALA A 71 -4.81 10.41 -4.53
N PHE A 72 -5.42 10.31 -5.70
CA PHE A 72 -4.85 9.60 -6.86
C PHE A 72 -4.31 10.56 -7.91
N GLN A 73 -3.12 10.27 -8.42
CA GLN A 73 -2.53 10.97 -9.55
C GLN A 73 -2.30 9.97 -10.71
N PRO A 74 -3.07 10.04 -11.81
CA PRO A 74 -2.83 9.20 -12.98
C PRO A 74 -1.44 9.44 -13.57
N HIS A 75 -0.74 8.36 -13.93
CA HIS A 75 0.62 8.45 -14.47
C HIS A 75 0.64 8.23 -15.99
N ARG A 76 0.81 9.34 -16.73
CA ARG A 76 0.84 9.49 -18.21
C ARG A 76 -0.54 9.37 -18.88
N TYR A 77 -0.79 10.26 -19.85
CA TYR A 77 -2.03 10.29 -20.64
C TYR A 77 -2.30 8.98 -21.38
N SER A 78 -1.29 8.38 -22.00
CA SER A 78 -1.44 7.13 -22.75
C SER A 78 -1.96 5.99 -21.88
N ARG A 79 -1.44 5.85 -20.66
CA ARG A 79 -1.89 4.80 -19.72
C ARG A 79 -3.31 5.05 -19.26
N THR A 80 -3.68 6.29 -18.94
CA THR A 80 -5.06 6.62 -18.57
C THR A 80 -6.03 6.26 -19.69
N ARG A 81 -5.70 6.57 -20.94
CA ARG A 81 -6.52 6.19 -22.11
C ARG A 81 -6.65 4.67 -22.24
N ASP A 82 -5.53 3.95 -22.20
CA ASP A 82 -5.50 2.51 -22.46
C ASP A 82 -6.15 1.67 -21.34
N GLN A 83 -6.33 2.26 -20.16
CA GLN A 83 -6.84 1.58 -18.95
C GLN A 83 -8.10 2.24 -18.38
N PHE A 84 -8.80 3.07 -19.17
CA PHE A 84 -9.96 3.82 -18.69
C PHE A 84 -11.16 2.92 -18.37
N ASP A 85 -11.42 1.93 -19.23
CA ASP A 85 -12.56 0.99 -19.14
C ASP A 85 -12.11 -0.49 -19.04
N ALA A 86 -10.81 -0.71 -18.82
CA ALA A 86 -10.20 -2.05 -18.83
C ALA A 86 -10.46 -2.84 -17.55
#